data_AF-A0A7Y0IH00-F1
#
_entry.id   AF-A0A7Y0IH00-F1
#
_cell.length_a   1.000
_cell.length_b   1.000
_cell.length_c   1.000
_cell.angle_alpha   90.00
_cell.angle_beta   90.00
_cell.angle_gamma   90.00
#
_symmetry.space_group_name_H-M   'P 1'
#
loop_
_entity.id
_entity.type
_entity.pdbx_description
1 polymer ?
#
loop_
_entity_poly.entity_id
_entity_poly.type
_entity_poly.pdbx_seq_one_letter_code
_entity_poly.pdbx_strand_id
1 'polypeptide(L)'
;MNSVLDKKNEILHLVNQAMIDFENISDEVWNDKPQPLKWSKKELLGHLVDSAVNNIRRLVVGQYEQGVKIIYHQDEWVNYQNYQETAIAEVIMLWKLLNYQISRVIENIPEEKLQNTCDTGKGKIEMHTLSFFIDDYLVHLKYHLNQITLNK
;
A
#
# COMPACT_ATOMS: atom_id res chain seq x y z
N MET A 1 0.15 3.54 -25.49
CA MET A 1 0.77 3.45 -24.16
C MET A 1 -0.39 3.36 -23.18
N ASN A 2 -0.50 2.27 -22.42
CA ASN A 2 -1.62 2.06 -21.52
C ASN A 2 -1.42 2.93 -20.27
N SER A 3 -2.25 3.96 -20.09
CA SER A 3 -2.10 4.98 -19.05
C SER A 3 -2.11 4.42 -17.61
N VAL A 4 -2.63 3.21 -17.42
CA VAL A 4 -2.62 2.53 -16.12
C VAL A 4 -1.22 2.03 -15.77
N LEU A 5 -0.45 1.52 -16.73
CA LEU A 5 0.89 0.99 -16.48
C LEU A 5 1.90 2.10 -16.12
N ASP A 6 1.67 3.32 -16.61
CA ASP A 6 2.50 4.48 -16.30
C ASP A 6 2.48 4.85 -14.81
N LYS A 7 1.44 4.42 -14.06
CA LYS A 7 1.33 4.63 -12.61
C LYS A 7 2.47 3.99 -11.82
N LYS A 8 3.15 2.98 -12.37
CA LYS A 8 4.36 2.40 -11.77
C LYS A 8 5.44 3.44 -11.52
N ASN A 9 5.58 4.41 -12.44
CA ASN A 9 6.59 5.47 -12.35
C ASN A 9 6.16 6.52 -11.34
N GLU A 10 4.87 6.83 -11.28
CA GLU A 10 4.31 7.76 -10.31
C GLU A 10 4.42 7.22 -8.87
N ILE A 11 4.16 5.92 -8.67
CA ILE A 11 4.40 5.25 -7.37
C ILE A 11 5.87 5.39 -6.97
N LEU A 12 6.82 5.12 -7.86
CA LEU A 12 8.24 5.28 -7.56
C LEU A 12 8.62 6.72 -7.23
N HIS A 13 8.05 7.69 -7.96
CA HIS A 13 8.27 9.11 -7.68
C HIS A 13 7.78 9.50 -6.28
N LEU A 14 6.55 9.10 -5.92
CA LEU A 14 5.98 9.34 -4.60
C LEU A 14 6.81 8.68 -3.48
N VAL A 15 7.26 7.44 -3.70
CA VAL A 15 8.09 6.73 -2.72
C VAL A 15 9.41 7.47 -2.50
N ASN A 16 10.08 7.87 -3.57
CA ASN A 16 11.35 8.59 -3.47
C ASN A 16 11.18 9.95 -2.78
N GLN A 17 10.10 10.68 -3.08
CA GLN A 17 9.82 11.95 -2.41
C GLN A 17 9.53 11.75 -0.92
N ALA A 18 8.67 10.79 -0.58
CA ALA A 18 8.33 10.50 0.81
C ALA A 18 9.55 10.06 1.63
N MET A 19 10.51 9.33 1.05
CA MET A 19 11.77 9.00 1.73
C MET A 19 12.52 10.25 2.19
N ILE A 20 12.54 11.31 1.38
CA ILE A 20 13.15 12.60 1.75
C ILE A 20 12.31 13.27 2.84
N ASP A 21 10.98 13.27 2.69
CA ASP A 21 10.09 13.89 3.66
C ASP A 21 10.21 13.22 5.05
N PHE A 22 10.40 11.90 5.10
CA PHE A 22 10.54 11.13 6.33
C PHE A 22 11.80 11.48 7.13
N GLU A 23 12.87 11.96 6.49
CA GLU A 23 14.08 12.43 7.19
C GLU A 23 13.80 13.62 8.11
N ASN A 24 12.70 14.35 7.87
CA ASN A 24 12.31 15.51 8.66
C ASN A 24 11.31 15.17 9.78
N ILE A 25 10.97 13.90 9.97
CA ILE A 25 10.04 13.44 11.02
C ILE A 25 10.88 12.82 12.14
N SER A 26 10.82 13.40 13.34
CA SER A 26 11.55 12.87 14.50
C SER A 26 10.95 11.56 14.98
N ASP A 27 11.75 10.76 15.69
CA ASP A 27 11.30 9.50 16.28
C ASP A 27 10.12 9.73 17.24
N GLU A 28 10.09 10.81 18.01
CA GLU A 28 8.95 11.12 18.89
C GLU A 28 7.66 11.31 18.09
N VAL A 29 7.73 12.00 16.96
CA VAL A 29 6.56 12.25 16.08
C VAL A 29 6.10 10.97 15.40
N TRP A 30 7.01 10.08 15.02
CA TRP A 30 6.66 8.75 14.50
C TRP A 30 5.91 7.90 15.54
N ASN A 31 6.36 8.00 16.79
CA ASN A 31 5.84 7.21 17.91
C ASN A 31 4.62 7.82 18.60
N ASP A 32 4.27 9.08 18.32
CA ASP A 32 3.16 9.77 18.98
C ASP A 32 1.84 9.02 18.74
N LYS A 33 1.34 8.44 19.82
CA LYS A 33 0.11 7.64 19.86
C LYS A 33 -0.73 8.06 21.07
N PRO A 34 -1.48 9.17 20.96
CA PRO A 34 -2.21 9.72 22.10
C PRO A 34 -3.41 8.86 22.51
N GLN A 35 -3.91 7.99 21.62
CA GLN A 35 -5.03 7.10 21.89
C GLN A 35 -4.70 5.68 21.40
N PRO A 36 -4.98 4.63 22.20
CA PRO A 36 -4.69 3.25 21.82
C PRO A 36 -5.35 2.81 20.51
N LEU A 37 -6.56 3.32 20.24
CA LEU A 37 -7.36 2.99 19.06
C LEU A 37 -7.03 3.81 17.80
N LYS A 38 -6.20 4.87 17.94
CA LYS A 38 -5.80 5.70 16.81
C LYS A 38 -4.41 5.28 16.37
N TRP A 39 -4.21 5.06 15.07
CA TRP A 39 -2.88 4.77 14.55
C TRP A 39 -1.94 5.96 14.74
N SER A 40 -0.73 5.67 15.21
CA SER A 40 0.40 6.59 15.12
C SER A 40 0.81 6.80 13.65
N LYS A 41 1.68 7.77 13.36
CA LYS A 41 2.26 7.90 12.02
C LYS A 41 3.02 6.63 11.62
N LYS A 42 3.69 5.98 12.57
CA LYS A 42 4.42 4.72 12.34
C LYS A 42 3.47 3.59 11.96
N GLU A 43 2.36 3.44 12.68
CA GLU A 43 1.34 2.43 12.35
C GLU A 43 0.63 2.75 11.04
N LEU A 44 0.43 4.03 10.70
CA LEU A 44 -0.13 4.42 9.42
C LEU A 44 0.81 4.08 8.25
N LEU A 45 2.13 4.20 8.43
CA LEU A 45 3.11 3.69 7.47
C LEU A 45 3.09 2.15 7.41
N GLY A 46 2.91 1.49 8.55
CA GLY A 46 2.67 0.05 8.64
C GLY A 46 1.42 -0.41 7.88
N HIS A 47 0.32 0.33 7.95
CA HIS A 47 -0.86 0.10 7.11
C HIS A 47 -0.54 0.18 5.61
N LEU A 48 0.33 1.12 5.22
CA LEU A 48 0.81 1.18 3.83
C LEU A 48 1.69 -0.03 3.45
N VAL A 49 2.46 -0.61 4.38
CA VAL A 49 3.15 -1.91 4.19
C VAL A 49 2.13 -3.01 3.93
N ASP A 50 1.10 -3.12 4.77
CA ASP A 50 0.05 -4.14 4.64
C ASP A 50 -0.74 -4.00 3.34
N SER A 51 -1.09 -2.76 2.97
CA SER A 51 -1.74 -2.45 1.71
C SER A 51 -0.86 -2.87 0.52
N ALA A 52 0.45 -2.63 0.58
CA ALA A 52 1.37 -3.04 -0.46
C ALA A 52 1.42 -4.57 -0.61
N VAL A 53 1.56 -5.31 0.49
CA VAL A 53 1.56 -6.79 0.50
C VAL A 53 0.28 -7.34 -0.14
N ASN A 54 -0.89 -6.82 0.25
CA ASN A 54 -2.17 -7.29 -0.29
C ASN A 54 -2.33 -6.97 -1.77
N ASN A 55 -1.90 -5.78 -2.22
CA ASN A 55 -2.00 -5.42 -3.63
C ASN A 55 -0.99 -6.19 -4.50
N ILE A 56 0.22 -6.47 -4.02
CA ILE A 56 1.13 -7.41 -4.72
C ILE A 56 0.43 -8.75 -4.91
N ARG A 57 -0.19 -9.30 -3.86
CA ARG A 57 -0.91 -10.58 -3.95
C ARG A 57 -2.06 -10.52 -4.98
N ARG A 58 -2.89 -9.47 -4.94
CA ARG A 58 -3.99 -9.28 -5.91
C ARG A 58 -3.48 -9.20 -7.34
N LEU A 59 -2.43 -8.41 -7.57
CA LEU A 59 -1.86 -8.22 -8.90
C LEU A 59 -1.17 -9.49 -9.42
N VAL A 60 -0.49 -10.26 -8.58
CA VAL A 60 0.19 -11.50 -8.98
C VAL A 60 -0.81 -12.64 -9.19
N VAL A 61 -1.65 -12.92 -8.19
CA VAL A 61 -2.60 -14.04 -8.27
C VAL A 61 -3.65 -13.78 -9.35
N GLY A 62 -4.16 -12.55 -9.42
CA GLY A 62 -5.19 -12.18 -10.39
C GLY A 62 -4.75 -12.30 -11.85
N GLN A 63 -3.46 -12.41 -12.15
CA GLN A 63 -2.98 -12.66 -13.52
C GLN A 63 -3.27 -14.09 -14.00
N TYR A 64 -3.26 -15.08 -13.10
CA TYR A 64 -3.46 -16.49 -13.45
C TYR A 64 -4.75 -17.10 -12.89
N GLU A 65 -5.41 -16.45 -11.92
CA GLU A 65 -6.67 -16.90 -11.33
C GLU A 65 -7.67 -15.74 -11.22
N GLN A 66 -8.84 -15.88 -11.86
CA GLN A 66 -9.89 -14.85 -11.82
C GLN A 66 -10.90 -15.12 -10.71
N GLY A 67 -11.44 -14.06 -10.12
CA GLY A 67 -12.45 -14.16 -9.05
C GLY A 67 -11.91 -14.66 -7.73
N VAL A 68 -10.59 -14.76 -7.57
CA VAL A 68 -9.97 -15.13 -6.30
C VAL A 68 -10.34 -14.11 -5.23
N LYS A 69 -10.71 -14.59 -4.05
CA LYS A 69 -11.09 -13.74 -2.92
C LYS A 69 -9.87 -13.33 -2.11
N ILE A 70 -9.54 -12.04 -2.11
CA ILE A 70 -8.39 -11.47 -1.40
C ILE A 70 -8.83 -10.25 -0.59
N ILE A 71 -9.17 -10.50 0.67
CA ILE A 71 -9.56 -9.49 1.67
C ILE A 71 -8.49 -9.35 2.73
N TYR A 72 -8.45 -8.19 3.39
CA TYR A 72 -7.70 -8.00 4.62
C TYR A 72 -8.47 -7.09 5.59
N HIS A 73 -8.19 -7.27 6.87
CA HIS A 73 -8.80 -6.53 7.96
C HIS A 73 -7.75 -5.58 8.52
N GLN A 74 -7.85 -4.29 8.16
CA GLN A 74 -6.75 -3.33 8.30
C GLN A 74 -6.30 -3.14 9.75
N ASP A 75 -7.25 -3.02 10.69
CA ASP A 75 -6.94 -2.76 12.10
C ASP A 75 -6.27 -3.98 12.73
N GLU A 76 -6.77 -5.17 12.40
CA GLU A 76 -6.22 -6.45 12.83
C GLU A 76 -4.83 -6.69 12.24
N TRP A 77 -4.60 -6.35 10.96
CA TRP A 77 -3.29 -6.48 10.33
C TRP A 77 -2.25 -5.57 10.98
N VAL A 78 -2.56 -4.28 11.15
CA VAL A 78 -1.67 -3.32 11.84
C VAL A 78 -1.35 -3.81 13.25
N ASN A 79 -2.35 -4.31 13.97
CA ASN A 79 -2.17 -4.87 15.31
C ASN A 79 -1.28 -6.12 15.31
N TYR A 80 -1.51 -7.09 14.42
CA TYR A 80 -0.75 -8.34 14.38
C TYR A 80 0.68 -8.18 13.88
N GLN A 81 0.93 -7.21 13.01
CA GLN A 81 2.26 -6.86 12.52
C GLN A 81 3.08 -6.08 13.55
N ASN A 82 2.41 -5.54 14.58
CA ASN A 82 3.03 -4.87 15.72
C ASN A 82 3.96 -3.70 15.34
N TYR A 83 3.56 -2.90 14.35
CA TYR A 83 4.40 -1.82 13.83
C TYR A 83 4.81 -0.81 14.89
N GLN A 84 3.96 -0.53 15.88
CA GLN A 84 4.23 0.43 16.95
C GLN A 84 5.54 0.10 17.70
N GLU A 85 5.81 -1.18 17.93
CA GLU A 85 6.99 -1.65 18.67
C GLU A 85 8.20 -1.93 17.76
N THR A 86 8.03 -1.78 16.44
CA THR A 86 9.10 -1.97 15.45
C THR A 86 9.92 -0.69 15.30
N ALA A 87 11.23 -0.85 15.04
CA ALA A 87 12.10 0.27 14.70
C ALA A 87 11.61 0.94 13.41
N ILE A 88 11.41 2.26 13.44
CA ILE A 88 10.84 3.00 12.31
C ILE A 88 11.66 2.82 11.02
N ALA A 89 12.99 2.74 11.13
CA ALA A 89 13.89 2.53 9.99
C ALA A 89 13.58 1.22 9.25
N GLU A 90 13.20 0.16 9.97
CA GLU A 90 12.82 -1.12 9.38
C GLU A 90 11.48 -1.01 8.65
N VAL A 91 10.49 -0.33 9.25
CA VAL A 91 9.17 -0.10 8.64
C VAL A 91 9.31 0.71 7.35
N ILE A 92 10.09 1.79 7.38
CA ILE A 92 10.39 2.62 6.19
C ILE A 92 11.05 1.80 5.10
N MET A 93 12.07 1.00 5.43
CA MET A 93 12.79 0.20 4.44
C MET A 93 11.88 -0.87 3.82
N LEU A 94 11.09 -1.57 4.64
CA LEU A 94 10.13 -2.56 4.17
C LEU A 94 9.10 -1.92 3.24
N TRP A 95 8.50 -0.80 3.64
CA TRP A 95 7.55 -0.05 2.83
C TRP A 95 8.14 0.35 1.47
N LYS A 96 9.36 0.91 1.46
CA LYS A 96 10.06 1.29 0.23
C LYS A 96 10.25 0.09 -0.71
N LEU A 97 10.79 -1.00 -0.19
CA LEU A 97 11.09 -2.19 -1.00
C LEU A 97 9.83 -2.85 -1.56
N LEU A 98 8.73 -2.87 -0.79
CA LEU A 98 7.44 -3.38 -1.27
C LEU A 98 6.86 -2.51 -2.38
N ASN A 99 6.97 -1.18 -2.28
CA ASN A 99 6.48 -0.32 -3.36
C ASN A 99 7.32 -0.42 -4.63
N TYR A 100 8.64 -0.62 -4.49
CA TYR A 100 9.49 -0.96 -5.63
C TYR A 100 9.06 -2.28 -6.26
N GLN A 101 8.70 -3.27 -5.45
CA GLN A 101 8.17 -4.54 -5.93
C GLN A 101 6.83 -4.37 -6.64
N ILE A 102 5.90 -3.54 -6.13
CA ILE A 102 4.64 -3.20 -6.81
C ILE A 102 4.91 -2.62 -8.19
N SER A 103 5.82 -1.65 -8.30
CA SER A 103 6.16 -1.04 -9.58
C SER A 103 6.65 -2.07 -10.61
N ARG A 104 7.51 -3.01 -10.18
CA ARG A 104 7.97 -4.13 -11.03
C ARG A 104 6.83 -5.08 -11.40
N VAL A 105 5.92 -5.38 -10.48
CA VAL A 105 4.76 -6.24 -10.80
C VAL A 105 3.91 -5.57 -11.85
N ILE A 106 3.55 -4.28 -11.67
CA ILE A 106 2.75 -3.51 -12.63
C ILE A 106 3.41 -3.51 -14.02
N GLU A 107 4.72 -3.26 -14.09
CA GLU A 107 5.48 -3.27 -15.35
C GLU A 107 5.34 -4.57 -16.15
N ASN A 108 5.19 -5.70 -15.46
CA ASN A 108 5.21 -7.03 -16.06
C ASN A 108 3.81 -7.64 -16.24
N ILE A 109 2.73 -6.91 -15.93
CA ILE A 109 1.37 -7.40 -16.20
C ILE A 109 1.11 -7.33 -17.71
N PRO A 110 0.79 -8.46 -18.38
CA PRO A 110 0.37 -8.42 -19.78
C PRO A 110 -0.92 -7.61 -19.92
N GLU A 111 -1.04 -6.80 -20.98
CA GLU A 111 -2.14 -5.84 -21.15
C GLU A 111 -3.52 -6.53 -21.14
N GLU A 112 -3.62 -7.73 -21.71
CA GLU A 112 -4.85 -8.52 -21.72
C GLU A 112 -5.28 -9.02 -20.33
N LYS A 113 -4.37 -9.04 -19.35
CA LYS A 113 -4.66 -9.46 -17.97
C LYS A 113 -5.16 -8.31 -17.10
N LEU A 114 -5.06 -7.07 -17.55
CA LEU A 114 -5.49 -5.90 -16.78
C LEU A 114 -7.00 -5.92 -16.44
N GLN A 115 -7.80 -6.61 -17.25
CA GLN A 115 -9.24 -6.81 -17.02
C GLN A 115 -9.59 -8.04 -16.18
N ASN A 116 -8.60 -8.86 -15.78
CA ASN A 116 -8.85 -9.93 -14.82
C ASN A 116 -9.28 -9.35 -13.47
N THR A 117 -10.03 -10.14 -12.70
CA THR A 117 -10.71 -9.66 -11.49
C THR A 117 -10.32 -10.43 -10.24
N CYS A 118 -10.38 -9.77 -9.09
CA CYS A 118 -10.37 -10.38 -7.75
C CYS A 118 -11.60 -9.91 -6.96
N ASP A 119 -12.08 -10.72 -6.01
CA ASP A 119 -13.13 -10.38 -5.05
C ASP A 119 -12.52 -9.77 -3.78
N THR A 120 -12.93 -8.56 -3.40
CA THR A 120 -12.52 -7.90 -2.14
C THR A 120 -13.66 -7.76 -1.13
N GLY A 121 -14.80 -8.38 -1.40
CA GLY A 121 -16.02 -8.15 -0.67
C GLY A 121 -16.08 -8.82 0.71
N LYS A 122 -16.41 -8.03 1.73
CA LYS A 122 -16.63 -8.48 3.13
C LYS A 122 -18.12 -8.71 3.39
N GLY A 123 -18.64 -9.84 2.90
CA GLY A 123 -20.03 -10.29 3.12
C GLY A 123 -20.90 -10.32 1.87
N LYS A 124 -20.60 -9.49 0.87
CA LYS A 124 -21.14 -9.58 -0.50
C LYS A 124 -19.97 -9.62 -1.48
N ILE A 125 -20.17 -10.16 -2.68
CA ILE A 125 -19.12 -10.18 -3.72
C ILE A 125 -18.87 -8.76 -4.21
N GLU A 126 -17.60 -8.34 -4.26
CA GLU A 126 -17.15 -7.06 -4.81
C GLU A 126 -15.96 -7.31 -5.74
N MET A 127 -16.25 -7.41 -7.04
CA MET A 127 -15.26 -7.73 -8.07
C MET A 127 -14.59 -6.46 -8.58
N HIS A 128 -13.26 -6.44 -8.57
CA HIS A 128 -12.45 -5.35 -9.09
C HIS A 128 -11.39 -5.87 -10.05
N THR A 129 -11.11 -5.10 -11.10
CA THR A 129 -10.09 -5.45 -12.09
C THR A 129 -8.68 -5.16 -11.57
N LEU A 130 -7.65 -5.74 -12.19
CA LEU A 130 -6.27 -5.38 -11.88
C LEU A 130 -5.98 -3.91 -12.17
N SER A 131 -6.55 -3.35 -13.25
CA SER A 131 -6.48 -1.90 -13.50
C SER A 131 -7.06 -1.09 -12.36
N PHE A 132 -8.21 -1.49 -11.81
CA PHE A 132 -8.81 -0.80 -10.66
C PHE A 132 -7.86 -0.80 -9.45
N PHE A 133 -7.23 -1.93 -9.13
CA PHE A 133 -6.31 -1.99 -7.99
C PHE A 133 -5.10 -1.08 -8.17
N ILE A 134 -4.53 -0.99 -9.38
CA ILE A 134 -3.40 -0.09 -9.66
C ILE A 134 -3.81 1.37 -9.44
N ASP A 135 -4.98 1.73 -9.94
CA ASP A 135 -5.53 3.08 -9.87
C ASP A 135 -5.83 3.49 -8.42
N ASP A 136 -6.55 2.63 -7.71
CA ASP A 136 -6.95 2.82 -6.31
C ASP A 136 -5.74 2.84 -5.37
N TYR A 137 -4.76 1.95 -5.59
CA TYR A 137 -3.53 1.90 -4.79
C TYR A 137 -2.77 3.22 -4.83
N LEU A 138 -2.64 3.83 -6.01
CA LEU A 138 -1.97 5.12 -6.16
C LEU A 138 -2.69 6.23 -5.40
N VAL A 139 -4.03 6.28 -5.47
CA VAL A 139 -4.85 7.27 -4.74
C VAL A 139 -4.72 7.05 -3.24
N HIS A 140 -4.85 5.81 -2.78
CA HIS A 140 -4.70 5.41 -1.38
C HIS A 140 -3.32 5.76 -0.82
N LEU A 141 -2.25 5.49 -1.59
CA LEU A 141 -0.87 5.82 -1.23
C LEU A 141 -0.70 7.33 -1.00
N LYS A 142 -1.15 8.16 -1.96
CA LYS A 142 -1.09 9.63 -1.84
C LYS A 142 -1.87 10.13 -0.63
N TYR A 143 -3.06 9.60 -0.40
CA TYR A 143 -3.92 10.03 0.69
C TYR A 143 -3.24 9.85 2.05
N HIS A 144 -2.67 8.67 2.31
CA HIS A 144 -2.02 8.40 3.60
C HIS A 144 -0.63 9.00 3.72
N LEU A 145 0.15 9.10 2.63
CA LEU A 145 1.41 9.84 2.68
C LEU A 145 1.18 11.30 3.08
N ASN A 146 0.15 11.96 2.56
CA ASN A 146 -0.23 13.31 2.98
C ASN A 146 -0.56 13.39 4.47
N GLN A 147 -1.19 12.36 5.07
CA GLN A 147 -1.46 12.34 6.50
C GLN A 147 -0.18 12.18 7.35
N ILE A 148 0.84 11.53 6.80
CA ILE A 148 2.13 11.34 7.47
C ILE A 148 2.97 12.62 7.37
N THR A 149 3.08 13.20 6.17
CA THR A 149 4.02 14.29 5.88
C THR A 149 3.46 15.68 6.12
N LEU A 150 2.14 15.89 6.01
CA LEU A 150 1.53 17.19 6.32
C LEU A 150 1.08 17.20 7.78
N ASN A 151 1.65 18.11 8.57
CA ASN A 151 1.15 18.38 9.91
C ASN A 151 -0.15 19.19 9.81
N LYS A 152 -1.25 18.63 10.32
CA LYS A 152 -2.46 19.38 10.70
C LYS A 152 -2.53 19.49 12.21
#